data_AF-A0A7C5F7N6-F1
#
_entry.id   AF-A0A7C5F7N6-F1
#
_cell.length_a   1.000
_cell.length_b   1.000
_cell.length_c   1.000
_cell.angle_alpha   90.00
_cell.angle_beta   90.00
_cell.angle_gamma   90.00
#
_symmetry.space_group_name_H-M   'P 1'
#
loop_
_entity.id
_entity.type
_entity.pdbx_description
1 polymer ?
#
loop_
_entity_poly.entity_id
_entity_poly.type
_entity_poly.pdbx_seq_one_letter_code
_entity_poly.pdbx_strand_id
1 'polypeptide(L)'
;MTNEFMMVIFTALLFVATTFLFFATQSLVKNAEDTARRQLRAYVHVKGVRLIDEPVIPGSEWKELRIEVLFHNFGQCPATELEYWLNFGVHEFPLHTSLLEEHVQRIAVISPHDTFTIKIAVPLIDAPENQRFALYVFGHVRYFDGFQSGRETHLRYMRRGSDDWSWEGEFELCQEGNHVT
;
A
#
# COMPACT_ATOMS: atom_id res chain seq x y z
N MET A 1 -65.00 27.83 12.19
CA MET A 1 -63.88 28.06 11.24
C MET A 1 -62.48 27.85 11.85
N THR A 2 -62.29 27.84 13.18
CA THR A 2 -60.94 27.74 13.78
C THR A 2 -60.33 26.33 13.82
N ASN A 3 -61.13 25.27 14.01
CA ASN A 3 -60.61 23.91 14.18
C ASN A 3 -60.10 23.26 12.88
N GLU A 4 -60.80 23.46 11.77
CA GLU A 4 -60.40 22.91 10.46
C GLU A 4 -59.09 23.54 9.96
N PHE A 5 -58.93 24.85 10.18
CA PHE A 5 -57.71 25.56 9.82
C PHE A 5 -56.49 25.08 10.61
N MET A 6 -56.64 24.81 11.91
CA MET A 6 -55.57 24.24 12.74
C MET A 6 -55.13 22.85 12.25
N MET A 7 -56.07 22.01 11.82
CA MET A 7 -55.75 20.69 11.26
C MET A 7 -54.93 20.79 9.98
N VAL A 8 -55.28 21.71 9.08
CA VAL A 8 -54.54 21.93 7.82
C VAL A 8 -53.11 22.42 8.08
N ILE A 9 -52.92 23.33 9.05
CA ILE A 9 -51.58 23.79 9.42
C ILE A 9 -50.76 22.63 10.00
N PHE A 10 -51.35 21.81 10.87
CA PHE A 10 -50.66 20.69 11.48
C PHE A 10 -50.23 19.64 10.45
N THR A 11 -51.11 19.28 9.50
CA THR A 11 -50.76 18.33 8.43
C THR A 11 -49.71 18.88 7.48
N ALA A 12 -49.76 20.17 7.15
CA ALA A 12 -48.73 20.82 6.35
C ALA A 12 -47.36 20.82 7.05
N LEU A 13 -47.32 21.14 8.36
CA LEU A 13 -46.10 21.11 9.15
C LEU A 13 -45.55 19.69 9.24
N LEU A 14 -46.41 18.69 9.47
CA LEU A 14 -46.01 17.28 9.51
C LEU A 14 -45.40 16.84 8.17
N PHE A 15 -46.02 17.19 7.05
CA PHE A 15 -45.51 16.87 5.71
C PHE A 15 -44.12 17.46 5.46
N VAL A 16 -43.91 18.71 5.86
CA VAL A 16 -42.59 19.37 5.76
C VAL A 16 -41.57 18.67 6.65
N ALA A 17 -41.92 18.37 7.91
CA ALA A 17 -41.04 17.65 8.83
C ALA A 17 -40.65 16.26 8.31
N THR A 18 -41.60 15.50 7.76
CA THR A 18 -41.33 14.19 7.15
C THR A 18 -40.41 14.31 5.93
N THR A 19 -40.58 15.35 5.12
CA THR A 19 -39.73 15.60 3.95
C THR A 19 -38.28 15.92 4.35
N PHE A 20 -38.08 16.78 5.36
CA PHE A 20 -36.74 17.04 5.91
C PHE A 20 -36.11 15.78 6.51
N LEU A 21 -36.90 14.99 7.26
CA LEU A 21 -36.42 13.74 7.83
C LEU A 21 -36.01 12.72 6.75
N PHE A 22 -36.76 12.65 5.65
CA PHE A 22 -36.42 11.80 4.51
C PHE A 22 -35.06 12.17 3.92
N PHE A 23 -34.82 13.46 3.65
CA PHE A 23 -33.53 13.93 3.13
C PHE A 23 -32.37 13.70 4.11
N ALA A 24 -32.60 13.93 5.41
CA ALA A 24 -31.60 13.64 6.44
C ALA A 24 -31.24 12.15 6.48
N THR A 25 -32.24 11.27 6.39
CA THR A 25 -32.03 9.82 6.36
C THR A 25 -31.28 9.38 5.11
N GLN A 26 -31.63 9.94 3.95
CA GLN A 26 -30.93 9.64 2.69
C GLN A 26 -29.44 10.04 2.76
N SER A 27 -29.14 11.20 3.34
CA SER A 27 -27.76 11.65 3.57
C SER A 27 -27.00 10.72 4.52
N LEU A 28 -27.65 10.29 5.62
CA LEU A 28 -27.06 9.34 6.57
C LEU A 28 -26.73 8.00 5.92
N VAL A 29 -27.66 7.45 5.13
CA VAL A 29 -27.45 6.17 4.42
C VAL A 29 -26.27 6.29 3.45
N LYS A 30 -26.19 7.38 2.68
CA LYS A 30 -25.07 7.60 1.76
C LYS A 30 -23.73 7.69 2.48
N ASN A 31 -23.65 8.43 3.59
CA ASN A 31 -22.43 8.55 4.39
C ASN A 31 -22.04 7.21 5.04
N ALA A 32 -23.03 6.43 5.47
CA ALA A 32 -22.81 5.09 6.01
C ALA A 32 -22.25 4.14 4.92
N GLU A 33 -22.79 4.21 3.70
CA GLU A 33 -22.28 3.44 2.57
C GLU A 33 -20.84 3.83 2.23
N ASP A 34 -20.52 5.12 2.14
CA ASP A 34 -19.17 5.60 1.85
C ASP A 34 -18.17 5.17 2.95
N THR A 35 -18.60 5.20 4.21
CA THR A 35 -17.80 4.74 5.34
C THR A 35 -17.58 3.23 5.28
N ALA A 36 -18.64 2.45 5.08
CA ALA A 36 -18.55 1.00 4.92
C ALA A 36 -17.63 0.62 3.76
N ARG A 37 -17.74 1.33 2.62
CA ARG A 37 -16.88 1.14 1.47
C ARG A 37 -15.41 1.42 1.79
N ARG A 38 -15.11 2.48 2.55
CA ARG A 38 -13.72 2.76 2.98
C ARG A 38 -13.17 1.70 3.94
N GLN A 39 -14.01 1.17 4.83
CA GLN A 39 -13.61 0.12 5.78
C GLN A 39 -13.42 -1.24 5.11
N LEU A 40 -14.16 -1.52 4.03
CA LEU A 40 -14.13 -2.78 3.28
C LEU A 40 -13.21 -2.75 2.05
N ARG A 41 -12.19 -1.89 2.02
CA ARG A 41 -11.23 -1.86 0.90
C ARG A 41 -10.03 -2.75 1.18
N ALA A 42 -9.34 -3.12 0.11
CA ALA A 42 -8.01 -3.69 0.16
C ALA A 42 -6.97 -2.57 0.26
N TYR A 43 -6.00 -2.72 1.15
CA TYR A 43 -4.91 -1.76 1.36
C TYR A 43 -3.60 -2.53 1.32
N VAL A 44 -3.04 -2.72 0.13
CA VAL A 44 -1.76 -3.43 -0.03
C VAL A 44 -0.63 -2.44 0.14
N HIS A 45 0.20 -2.66 1.15
CA HIS A 45 1.37 -1.82 1.40
C HIS A 45 2.57 -2.68 1.77
N VAL A 46 3.77 -2.13 1.60
CA VAL A 46 5.00 -2.76 2.07
C VAL A 46 5.00 -2.74 3.60
N LYS A 47 5.10 -3.93 4.20
CA LYS A 47 5.24 -4.16 5.64
C LYS A 47 6.68 -4.00 6.09
N GLY A 48 7.63 -4.40 5.23
CA GLY A 48 9.05 -4.26 5.51
C GLY A 48 9.90 -4.64 4.30
N VAL A 49 11.11 -4.11 4.27
CA VAL A 49 12.15 -4.48 3.31
C VAL A 49 13.40 -4.80 4.09
N ARG A 50 14.00 -5.96 3.85
CA ARG A 50 15.21 -6.39 4.53
C ARG A 50 16.20 -7.05 3.59
N LEU A 51 17.47 -6.83 3.87
CA LEU A 51 18.57 -7.57 3.27
C LEU A 51 18.78 -8.83 4.11
N ILE A 52 18.83 -10.00 3.46
CA ILE A 52 19.03 -11.30 4.12
C ILE A 52 20.13 -12.07 3.40
N ASP A 53 20.89 -12.86 4.17
CA ASP A 53 21.92 -13.77 3.69
C ASP A 53 21.41 -15.21 3.84
N GLU A 54 20.78 -15.75 2.78
CA GLU A 54 20.08 -17.03 2.82
C GLU A 54 20.83 -18.10 2.01
N PRO A 55 20.93 -19.36 2.47
CA PRO A 55 21.54 -20.42 1.70
C PRO A 55 20.77 -20.68 0.39
N VAL A 56 21.48 -20.82 -0.73
CA VAL A 56 20.89 -21.06 -2.06
C VAL A 56 20.06 -22.36 -2.09
N ILE A 57 20.53 -23.35 -1.34
CA ILE A 57 19.89 -24.67 -1.18
C ILE A 57 19.80 -24.94 0.33
N PRO A 58 18.68 -25.48 0.85
CA PRO A 58 18.58 -25.86 2.25
C PRO A 58 19.75 -26.76 2.69
N GLY A 59 20.53 -26.30 3.67
CA GLY A 59 21.70 -27.01 4.19
C GLY A 59 23.02 -26.75 3.45
N SER A 60 23.04 -25.91 2.41
CA SER A 60 24.27 -25.48 1.74
C SER A 60 25.00 -24.39 2.54
N GLU A 61 26.33 -24.41 2.48
CA GLU A 61 27.19 -23.31 2.96
C GLU A 61 27.23 -22.13 1.99
N TRP A 62 26.85 -22.34 0.72
CA TRP A 62 26.76 -21.28 -0.28
C TRP A 62 25.53 -20.44 -0.01
N LYS A 63 25.75 -19.19 0.38
CA LYS A 63 24.70 -18.22 0.61
C LYS A 63 24.65 -17.17 -0.49
N GLU A 64 23.46 -16.65 -0.71
CA GLU A 64 23.19 -15.59 -1.67
C GLU A 64 22.50 -14.44 -0.95
N LEU A 65 23.00 -13.24 -1.21
CA LEU A 65 22.41 -12.01 -0.70
C LEU A 65 21.08 -11.76 -1.41
N ARG A 66 20.02 -11.57 -0.65
CA ARG A 66 18.68 -11.32 -1.17
C ARG A 66 18.04 -10.11 -0.51
N ILE A 67 17.34 -9.31 -1.31
CA ILE A 67 16.40 -8.31 -0.80
C ILE A 67 15.05 -9.00 -0.67
N GLU A 68 14.52 -9.01 0.54
CA GLU A 68 13.17 -9.48 0.83
C GLU A 68 12.22 -8.29 0.99
N VAL A 69 11.20 -8.22 0.13
CA VAL A 69 10.12 -7.22 0.20
C VAL A 69 8.84 -7.93 0.64
N LEU A 70 8.30 -7.53 1.79
CA LEU A 70 7.08 -8.08 2.35
C LEU A 70 5.92 -7.14 2.04
N PHE A 71 4.98 -7.59 1.21
CA PHE A 71 3.73 -6.88 0.96
C PHE A 71 2.63 -7.47 1.81
N HIS A 72 1.82 -6.61 2.41
CA HIS A 72 0.73 -7.01 3.29
C HIS A 72 -0.55 -6.29 2.91
N ASN A 73 -1.67 -7.01 2.91
CA ASN A 73 -2.98 -6.41 2.73
C ASN A 73 -3.58 -6.06 4.09
N PHE A 74 -3.49 -4.79 4.46
CA PHE A 74 -4.06 -4.23 5.69
C PHE A 74 -5.59 -4.05 5.62
N GLY A 75 -6.19 -4.32 4.47
CA GLY A 75 -7.61 -4.18 4.21
C GLY A 75 -8.45 -5.38 4.61
N GLN A 76 -9.78 -5.21 4.58
CA GLN A 76 -10.75 -6.27 4.90
C GLN A 76 -11.23 -7.04 3.67
N CYS A 77 -10.86 -6.59 2.46
CA CYS A 77 -11.17 -7.27 1.21
C CYS A 77 -9.92 -7.82 0.53
N PRO A 78 -10.03 -8.93 -0.23
CA PRO A 78 -8.95 -9.40 -1.07
C PRO A 78 -8.52 -8.33 -2.07
N ALA A 79 -7.23 -8.28 -2.38
CA ALA A 79 -6.72 -7.54 -3.53
C ALA A 79 -6.50 -8.53 -4.68
N THR A 80 -7.13 -8.28 -5.82
CA THR A 80 -7.13 -9.15 -6.99
C THR A 80 -6.36 -8.52 -8.15
N GLU A 81 -5.90 -9.35 -9.09
CA GLU A 81 -5.13 -8.90 -10.26
C GLU A 81 -3.93 -8.05 -9.83
N LEU A 82 -3.21 -8.54 -8.83
CA LEU A 82 -2.08 -7.81 -8.25
C LEU A 82 -0.91 -7.85 -9.25
N GLU A 83 -0.48 -6.67 -9.66
CA GLU A 83 0.70 -6.48 -10.49
C GLU A 83 1.75 -5.74 -9.67
N TYR A 84 3.01 -6.10 -9.81
CA TYR A 84 4.07 -5.37 -9.14
C TYR A 84 5.27 -5.20 -10.07
N TRP A 85 5.95 -4.08 -9.88
CA TRP A 85 7.27 -3.85 -10.41
C TRP A 85 8.19 -3.49 -9.25
N LEU A 86 9.35 -4.13 -9.19
CA LEU A 86 10.38 -3.88 -8.19
C LEU A 86 11.74 -3.84 -8.87
N ASN A 87 12.57 -2.91 -8.44
CA ASN A 87 13.96 -2.83 -8.83
C ASN A 87 14.80 -2.34 -7.63
N PHE A 88 16.11 -2.52 -7.71
CA PHE A 88 17.05 -2.07 -6.70
C PHE A 88 18.33 -1.55 -7.36
N GLY A 89 19.06 -0.70 -6.65
CA GLY A 89 20.31 -0.15 -7.15
C GLY A 89 21.07 0.64 -6.10
N VAL A 90 22.40 0.70 -6.26
CA VAL A 90 23.25 1.57 -5.45
C VAL A 90 23.32 2.94 -6.13
N HIS A 91 22.88 3.97 -5.43
CA HIS A 91 22.86 5.34 -5.95
C HIS A 91 23.45 6.32 -4.93
N GLU A 92 23.87 7.49 -5.41
CA GLU A 92 24.28 8.59 -4.53
C GLU A 92 23.08 9.06 -3.70
N PHE A 93 23.35 9.38 -2.43
CA PHE A 93 22.39 9.93 -1.49
C PHE A 93 22.62 11.44 -1.36
N PRO A 94 21.59 12.30 -1.55
CA PRO A 94 20.20 11.97 -1.88
C PRO A 94 20.00 11.56 -3.35
N LEU A 95 18.95 10.79 -3.62
CA LEU A 95 18.65 10.26 -4.95
C LEU A 95 18.23 11.38 -5.91
N HIS A 96 18.97 11.56 -7.00
CA HIS A 96 18.69 12.57 -8.03
C HIS A 96 18.23 11.99 -9.38
N THR A 97 18.38 10.69 -9.58
CA THR A 97 18.13 10.03 -10.86
C THR A 97 16.69 9.54 -10.95
N SER A 98 16.07 9.70 -12.12
CA SER A 98 14.79 9.05 -12.43
C SER A 98 15.00 7.54 -12.52
N LEU A 99 14.18 6.80 -11.80
CA LEU A 99 14.21 5.36 -11.76
C LEU A 99 13.36 4.82 -12.91
N LEU A 100 13.96 4.07 -13.83
CA LEU A 100 13.26 3.52 -14.98
C LEU A 100 12.46 2.29 -14.57
N GLU A 101 11.19 2.25 -14.98
CA GLU A 101 10.34 1.08 -14.80
C GLU A 101 10.70 -0.02 -15.80
N GLU A 102 10.71 -1.26 -15.33
CA GLU A 102 11.00 -2.46 -16.13
C GLU A 102 9.82 -3.45 -16.05
N HIS A 103 10.10 -4.74 -16.25
CA HIS A 103 9.11 -5.80 -16.37
C HIS A 103 8.19 -5.90 -15.15
N VAL A 104 6.88 -5.83 -15.41
CA VAL A 104 5.82 -6.01 -14.42
C VAL A 104 5.53 -7.50 -14.23
N GLN A 105 5.51 -7.95 -12.97
CA GLN A 105 5.12 -9.31 -12.59
C GLN A 105 3.68 -9.34 -12.10
N ARG A 106 2.99 -10.47 -12.28
CA ARG A 106 1.58 -10.66 -11.90
C ARG A 106 1.42 -11.75 -10.85
N ILE A 107 0.63 -11.44 -9.83
CA ILE A 107 0.15 -12.35 -8.79
C ILE A 107 -1.38 -12.33 -8.84
N ALA A 108 -2.01 -13.49 -8.69
CA ALA A 108 -3.46 -13.60 -8.86
C ALA A 108 -4.24 -12.83 -7.78
N VAL A 109 -4.00 -13.12 -6.50
CA VAL A 109 -4.78 -12.59 -5.37
C VAL A 109 -3.94 -12.55 -4.09
N ILE A 110 -4.14 -11.53 -3.26
CA ILE A 110 -3.73 -11.52 -1.85
C ILE A 110 -4.98 -11.43 -0.96
N SER A 111 -5.11 -12.37 -0.02
CA SER A 111 -6.25 -12.41 0.91
C SER A 111 -6.20 -11.25 1.93
N PRO A 112 -7.31 -10.91 2.60
CA PRO A 112 -7.29 -9.95 3.71
C PRO A 112 -6.30 -10.38 4.80
N HIS A 113 -5.50 -9.44 5.30
CA HIS A 113 -4.47 -9.66 6.33
C HIS A 113 -3.38 -10.66 5.95
N ASP A 114 -3.29 -11.04 4.68
CA ASP A 114 -2.26 -11.95 4.21
C ASP A 114 -1.00 -11.18 3.78
N THR A 115 0.12 -11.89 3.76
CA THR A 115 1.42 -11.35 3.38
C THR A 115 1.99 -12.17 2.25
N PHE A 116 2.44 -11.52 1.17
CA PHE A 116 3.28 -12.18 0.18
C PHE A 116 4.68 -11.58 0.22
N THR A 117 5.65 -12.44 -0.06
CA THR A 117 7.07 -12.11 0.05
C THR A 117 7.71 -12.26 -1.31
N ILE A 118 8.42 -11.21 -1.75
CA ILE A 118 9.26 -11.26 -2.93
C ILE A 118 10.71 -11.26 -2.49
N LYS A 119 11.50 -12.18 -3.05
CA LYS A 119 12.95 -12.27 -2.83
C LYS A 119 13.66 -11.96 -4.14
N ILE A 120 14.50 -10.93 -4.13
CA ILE A 120 15.30 -10.50 -5.28
C ILE A 120 16.75 -10.84 -5.00
N ALA A 121 17.38 -11.63 -5.88
CA ALA A 121 18.80 -11.93 -5.80
C ALA A 121 19.61 -10.66 -6.07
N VAL A 122 20.55 -10.37 -5.19
CA VAL A 122 21.44 -9.22 -5.29
C VAL A 122 22.80 -9.73 -5.74
N PRO A 123 23.33 -9.27 -6.89
CA PRO A 123 24.71 -9.60 -7.26
C PRO A 123 25.64 -9.08 -6.17
N LEU A 124 26.81 -9.69 -6.00
CA LEU A 124 27.80 -9.19 -5.05
C LEU A 124 28.16 -7.75 -5.46
N ILE A 125 27.68 -6.77 -4.70
CA ILE A 125 27.99 -5.35 -4.87
C ILE A 125 29.03 -5.01 -3.82
N ASP A 126 29.98 -4.14 -4.16
CA ASP A 126 30.85 -3.57 -3.13
C ASP A 126 29.98 -2.83 -2.13
N ALA A 127 30.23 -3.08 -0.83
CA ALA A 127 29.50 -2.38 0.22
C ALA A 127 29.65 -0.87 0.00
N PRO A 128 28.58 -0.08 0.16
CA PRO A 128 28.71 1.38 0.14
C PRO A 128 29.52 1.80 1.38
N GLU A 129 30.85 1.79 1.28
CA GLU A 129 31.77 2.10 2.39
C GLU A 129 31.70 3.57 2.82
N ASN A 130 31.08 4.43 2.00
CA ASN A 130 30.90 5.84 2.30
C ASN A 130 29.41 6.17 2.41
N GLN A 131 29.02 6.95 3.42
CA GLN A 131 27.66 7.48 3.66
C GLN A 131 27.06 8.30 2.49
N ARG A 132 27.83 8.44 1.41
CA ARG A 132 27.51 9.09 0.15
C ARG A 132 26.67 8.19 -0.77
N PHE A 133 26.72 6.88 -0.62
CA PHE A 133 25.91 5.94 -1.39
C PHE A 133 24.90 5.22 -0.49
N ALA A 134 23.76 4.86 -1.07
CA ALA A 134 22.75 4.04 -0.43
C ALA A 134 22.26 2.98 -1.41
N LEU A 135 21.95 1.80 -0.87
CA LEU A 135 21.22 0.76 -1.59
C LEU A 135 19.73 1.13 -1.55
N TYR A 136 19.13 1.34 -2.71
CA TYR A 136 17.72 1.66 -2.85
C TYR A 136 16.94 0.44 -3.32
N VAL A 137 15.71 0.31 -2.82
CA VAL A 137 14.68 -0.61 -3.31
C VAL A 137 13.47 0.24 -3.64
N PHE A 138 12.97 0.12 -4.86
CA PHE A 138 11.88 0.97 -5.33
C PHE A 138 11.00 0.21 -6.29
N GLY A 139 9.77 0.69 -6.42
CA GLY A 139 8.78 0.00 -7.21
C GLY A 139 7.38 0.56 -7.07
N HIS A 140 6.43 -0.17 -7.60
CA HIS A 140 5.02 0.04 -7.33
C HIS A 140 4.27 -1.30 -7.34
N VAL A 141 3.14 -1.33 -6.65
CA VAL A 141 2.17 -2.43 -6.72
C VAL A 141 0.82 -1.85 -7.16
N ARG A 142 0.24 -2.45 -8.19
CA ARG A 142 -1.10 -2.18 -8.69
C ARG A 142 -2.02 -3.34 -8.35
N TYR A 143 -3.26 -3.06 -7.99
CA TYR A 143 -4.24 -4.10 -7.68
C TYR A 143 -5.66 -3.56 -7.79
N PHE A 144 -6.64 -4.45 -7.82
CA PHE A 144 -8.05 -4.11 -7.71
C PHE A 144 -8.60 -4.52 -6.35
N ASP A 145 -9.40 -3.66 -5.75
CA ASP A 145 -10.14 -3.99 -4.53
C ASP A 145 -11.46 -4.73 -4.85
N GLY A 146 -12.17 -5.18 -3.81
CA GLY A 146 -13.48 -5.84 -3.96
C GLY A 146 -14.58 -4.97 -4.60
N PHE A 147 -14.31 -3.68 -4.86
CA PHE A 147 -15.19 -2.75 -5.57
C PHE A 147 -14.70 -2.45 -6.99
N GLN A 148 -13.76 -3.24 -7.52
CA GLN A 148 -13.17 -3.09 -8.85
C GLN A 148 -12.53 -1.71 -9.09
N SER A 149 -12.14 -1.02 -8.01
CA SER A 149 -11.38 0.22 -8.13
C SER A 149 -9.90 -0.12 -8.22
N GLY A 150 -9.24 0.33 -9.29
CA GLY A 150 -7.78 0.21 -9.42
C GLY A 150 -7.08 1.05 -8.36
N ARG A 151 -6.06 0.45 -7.75
CA ARG A 151 -5.21 1.02 -6.70
C ARG A 151 -3.77 0.86 -7.07
N GLU A 152 -2.95 1.82 -6.65
CA GLU A 152 -1.52 1.81 -6.84
C GLU A 152 -0.83 2.26 -5.56
N THR A 153 0.25 1.59 -5.22
CA THR A 153 1.12 1.95 -4.09
C THR A 153 2.55 1.98 -4.59
N HIS A 154 3.14 3.17 -4.63
CA HIS A 154 4.54 3.35 -4.92
C HIS A 154 5.35 3.21 -3.64
N LEU A 155 6.52 2.57 -3.78
CA LEU A 155 7.42 2.33 -2.67
C LEU A 155 8.83 2.77 -3.00
N ARG A 156 9.51 3.33 -2.01
CA ARG A 156 10.92 3.65 -2.04
C ARG A 156 11.52 3.50 -0.65
N TYR A 157 12.44 2.55 -0.54
CA TYR A 157 13.19 2.22 0.65
C TYR A 157 14.68 2.37 0.36
N MET A 158 15.47 2.70 1.38
CA MET A 158 16.91 2.86 1.25
C MET A 158 17.64 2.32 2.46
N ARG A 159 18.88 1.89 2.26
CA ARG A 159 19.80 1.57 3.34
C ARG A 159 21.13 2.26 3.05
N ARG A 160 21.52 3.17 3.95
CA ARG A 160 22.74 3.97 3.79
C ARG A 160 23.96 3.16 4.21
N GLY A 161 25.07 3.35 3.49
CA GLY A 161 26.37 2.88 3.92
C GLY A 161 26.74 3.43 5.30
N SER A 162 27.26 2.59 6.17
CA SER A 162 27.77 2.96 7.50
C SER A 162 29.04 2.18 7.80
N ASP A 163 29.85 2.67 8.73
CA ASP A 163 31.07 1.98 9.18
C ASP A 163 30.75 0.58 9.75
N ASP A 164 29.53 0.39 10.29
CA ASP A 164 29.00 -0.90 10.77
C ASP A 164 28.08 -1.60 9.74
N TRP A 165 28.36 -1.48 8.43
CA TRP A 165 27.52 -2.11 7.41
C TRP A 165 27.45 -3.63 7.57
N SER A 166 26.25 -4.16 7.81
CA SER A 166 25.96 -5.58 7.83
C SER A 166 25.17 -6.02 6.59
N TRP A 167 25.52 -7.19 6.04
CA TRP A 167 24.79 -7.80 4.93
C TRP A 167 23.37 -8.27 5.29
N GLU A 168 22.99 -8.17 6.56
CA GLU A 168 21.63 -8.35 7.04
C GLU A 168 21.11 -7.06 7.66
N GLY A 169 19.84 -6.72 7.45
CA GLY A 169 19.23 -5.57 8.11
C GLY A 169 18.04 -4.98 7.37
N GLU A 170 17.30 -4.12 8.06
CA GLU A 170 16.11 -3.46 7.53
C GLU A 170 16.49 -2.22 6.71
N PHE A 171 15.66 -1.92 5.72
CA PHE A 171 15.73 -0.67 4.97
C PHE A 171 14.82 0.38 5.63
N GLU A 172 15.23 1.63 5.50
CA GLU A 172 14.47 2.80 5.94
C GLU A 172 13.56 3.30 4.83
N LEU A 173 12.40 3.84 5.20
CA LEU A 173 11.49 4.50 4.26
C LEU A 173 12.12 5.80 3.76
N CYS A 174 12.13 6.01 2.45
CA CYS A 174 12.48 7.32 1.90
C CYS A 174 11.36 8.33 2.19
N GLN A 175 11.72 9.60 2.48
CA GLN A 175 10.73 10.66 2.65
C GLN A 175 9.91 10.93 1.38
N GLU A 176 10.46 10.59 0.21
CA GLU A 176 9.84 10.76 -1.09
C GLU A 176 9.67 9.43 -1.82
N GLY A 177 8.77 9.40 -2.82
CA GLY A 177 8.54 8.22 -3.66
C GLY A 177 7.58 7.19 -3.07
N ASN A 178 6.98 7.47 -1.92
CA ASN A 178 5.99 6.62 -1.26
C ASN A 178 4.61 7.28 -1.32
N HIS A 179 3.67 6.73 -2.09
CA HIS A 179 2.31 7.25 -2.19
C HIS A 179 1.30 6.15 -2.57
N VAL A 180 0.06 6.35 -2.13
CA VAL A 180 -1.07 5.42 -2.34
C VAL A 180 -2.21 6.18 -3.00
N THR A 181 -2.83 5.59 -4.03
CA THR A 181 -4.00 6.16 -4.75
C THR A 181 -5.28 5.37 -4.51
#